data_AF-A0A2E2C8N0-F1
#
_entry.id   AF-A0A2E2C8N0-F1
#
_cell.length_a   1.000
_cell.length_b   1.000
_cell.length_c   1.000
_cell.angle_alpha   90.00
_cell.angle_beta   90.00
_cell.angle_gamma   90.00
#
_symmetry.space_group_name_H-M   'P 1'
#
loop_
_entity.id
_entity.type
_entity.pdbx_description
1 polymer ?
#
loop_
_entity_poly.entity_id
_entity_poly.type
_entity_poly.pdbx_seq_one_letter_code
_entity_poly.pdbx_strand_id
1 'polypeptide(L)'
;MRYKILLVMISGIFLQAMQHAGAAPLAEEYLTQGKLTEGAEAIRSELKKSPENDEARFGLGVIQFFQSFEHLGSSLYDNGLRVRGAFGNLPGPLSNILTQNPDPETVSYADVRQIIQTWVNDLNEAEKTLSAVKDSDVKLPLHVGLIKVDLFGTGKPVSAEFLLGQMGSPAQQQAAEKFLIRFDRGDADWLAGYCNFLCAWGEVLLAVDGQEMFNCTAHLFFEKVETPYLFLMEGSRNLNDLRRFDRPLISDILAFIHLWRFELKEPDRMKVALSHLEDMQQHAKSMWKHYLAETDNENEWIPNPQQTGVLEIEVTQEMVDTWLAVLDETGLVLQGKKLIPFWRGTPGTQGVNLRRVFTEPREIDPFLWFQGTAAAPYLEKGTITDFATPEMWGRINNTFGRRNFFTMAFWFN
;
A
#
# COMPACT_ATOMS: atom_id res chain seq x y z
N MET A 1 -38.10 -57.14 40.69
CA MET A 1 -38.36 -57.38 39.26
C MET A 1 -39.75 -56.86 38.88
N ARG A 2 -39.85 -55.58 38.50
CA ARG A 2 -41.05 -54.95 37.90
C ARG A 2 -40.65 -53.71 37.06
N TYR A 3 -41.02 -53.79 35.77
CA TYR A 3 -41.45 -52.78 34.79
C TYR A 3 -41.19 -51.25 34.96
N LYS A 4 -40.52 -50.71 33.92
CA LYS A 4 -40.90 -49.64 32.94
C LYS A 4 -41.32 -48.19 33.36
N ILE A 5 -40.64 -47.25 32.66
CA ILE A 5 -41.08 -45.95 32.08
C ILE A 5 -41.05 -44.69 32.99
N LEU A 6 -40.19 -43.70 32.70
CA LEU A 6 -40.53 -42.44 31.99
C LEU A 6 -39.36 -41.40 32.01
N LEU A 7 -39.06 -40.87 30.81
CA LEU A 7 -38.55 -39.55 30.40
C LEU A 7 -37.36 -38.87 31.14
N VAL A 8 -36.27 -38.55 30.41
CA VAL A 8 -36.08 -37.28 29.65
C VAL A 8 -36.19 -36.08 30.58
N MET A 9 -35.04 -35.51 30.98
CA MET A 9 -34.87 -34.10 31.39
C MET A 9 -33.48 -33.77 31.98
N ILE A 10 -32.37 -34.44 31.60
CA ILE A 10 -31.01 -33.94 31.97
C ILE A 10 -30.01 -34.26 30.85
N SER A 11 -30.24 -33.72 29.66
CA SER A 11 -29.25 -33.71 28.56
C SER A 11 -29.31 -32.41 27.75
N GLY A 12 -29.79 -31.33 28.38
CA GLY A 12 -30.13 -30.08 27.70
C GLY A 12 -29.59 -28.81 28.35
N ILE A 13 -28.35 -28.81 28.90
CA ILE A 13 -27.65 -27.57 29.30
C ILE A 13 -26.15 -27.54 28.88
N PHE A 14 -25.59 -28.60 28.29
CA PHE A 14 -24.18 -28.63 27.83
C PHE A 14 -23.99 -28.69 26.31
N LEU A 15 -24.95 -28.14 25.56
CA LEU A 15 -24.90 -28.07 24.08
C LEU A 15 -25.30 -26.68 23.56
N GLN A 16 -24.82 -25.63 24.24
CA GLN A 16 -24.89 -24.24 23.74
C GLN A 16 -23.52 -23.54 23.71
N ALA A 17 -22.45 -24.31 23.59
CA ALA A 17 -21.27 -23.85 22.88
C ALA A 17 -21.26 -24.51 21.49
N MET A 18 -22.34 -24.30 20.72
CA MET A 18 -22.21 -24.42 19.28
C MET A 18 -21.27 -23.29 18.88
N GLN A 19 -20.06 -23.67 18.52
CA GLN A 19 -19.15 -22.90 17.69
C GLN A 19 -20.01 -22.14 16.67
N HIS A 20 -20.10 -20.81 16.80
CA HIS A 20 -20.45 -19.97 15.66
C HIS A 20 -19.27 -20.07 14.70
N ALA A 21 -19.23 -21.15 13.91
CA ALA A 21 -18.68 -21.04 12.57
C ALA A 21 -19.68 -20.16 11.82
N GLY A 22 -19.51 -18.85 11.93
CA GLY A 22 -20.27 -17.89 11.13
C GLY A 22 -20.17 -18.28 9.66
N ALA A 23 -21.20 -17.95 8.88
CA ALA A 23 -21.06 -18.03 7.43
C ALA A 23 -19.83 -17.22 6.99
N ALA A 24 -19.11 -17.68 5.97
CA ALA A 24 -17.98 -16.91 5.43
C ALA A 24 -18.43 -15.47 5.11
N PRO A 25 -17.59 -14.45 5.39
CA PRO A 25 -17.95 -13.07 5.11
C PRO A 25 -18.34 -12.90 3.65
N LEU A 26 -19.36 -12.08 3.38
CA LEU A 26 -19.82 -11.84 2.00
C LEU A 26 -18.68 -11.38 1.09
N ALA A 27 -17.74 -10.58 1.62
CA ALA A 27 -16.58 -10.12 0.86
C ALA A 27 -15.66 -11.26 0.41
N GLU A 28 -15.49 -12.32 1.21
CA GLU A 28 -14.63 -13.45 0.88
C GLU A 28 -15.10 -14.18 -0.38
N GLU A 29 -16.42 -14.32 -0.56
CA GLU A 29 -17.00 -14.92 -1.77
C GLU A 29 -16.53 -14.19 -3.03
N TYR A 30 -16.57 -12.87 -3.03
CA TYR A 30 -16.22 -12.05 -4.20
C TYR A 30 -14.71 -11.92 -4.40
N LEU A 31 -13.96 -11.77 -3.31
CA LEU A 31 -12.49 -11.70 -3.32
C LEU A 31 -11.87 -12.98 -3.89
N THR A 32 -12.35 -14.16 -3.47
CA THR A 32 -11.81 -15.45 -3.95
C THR A 32 -12.26 -15.81 -5.36
N GLN A 33 -13.36 -15.22 -5.84
CA GLN A 33 -13.81 -15.33 -7.22
C GLN A 33 -13.15 -14.32 -8.16
N GLY A 34 -12.54 -13.25 -7.63
CA GLY A 34 -12.01 -12.13 -8.42
C GLY A 34 -13.12 -11.29 -9.06
N LYS A 35 -14.26 -11.15 -8.37
CA LYS A 35 -15.45 -10.40 -8.82
C LYS A 35 -15.63 -9.13 -7.99
N LEU A 36 -14.62 -8.27 -8.01
CA LEU A 36 -14.55 -7.14 -7.09
C LEU A 36 -15.67 -6.12 -7.32
N THR A 37 -16.02 -5.84 -8.58
CA THR A 37 -17.11 -4.92 -8.94
C THR A 37 -18.47 -5.43 -8.45
N GLU A 38 -18.81 -6.69 -8.74
CA GLU A 38 -20.05 -7.28 -8.26
C GLU A 38 -20.09 -7.36 -6.72
N GLY A 39 -18.94 -7.63 -6.09
CA GLY A 39 -18.81 -7.66 -4.64
C GLY A 39 -19.04 -6.31 -4.00
N ALA A 40 -18.43 -5.24 -4.53
CA ALA A 40 -18.65 -3.89 -4.04
C ALA A 40 -20.12 -3.48 -4.16
N GLU A 41 -20.79 -3.78 -5.27
CA GLU A 41 -22.21 -3.51 -5.47
C GLU A 41 -23.11 -4.30 -4.51
N ALA A 42 -22.85 -5.60 -4.36
CA ALA A 42 -23.60 -6.48 -3.47
C ALA A 42 -23.49 -6.02 -2.01
N ILE A 43 -22.28 -5.72 -1.54
CA ILE A 43 -22.05 -5.29 -0.17
C ILE A 43 -22.62 -3.88 0.07
N ARG A 44 -22.49 -2.94 -0.88
CA ARG A 44 -23.18 -1.62 -0.78
C ARG A 44 -24.70 -1.80 -0.69
N SER A 45 -25.27 -2.76 -1.39
CA SER A 45 -26.70 -3.09 -1.30
C SER A 45 -27.06 -3.66 0.07
N GLU A 46 -26.19 -4.48 0.65
CA GLU A 46 -26.38 -5.02 2.00
C GLU A 46 -26.27 -3.94 3.07
N LEU A 47 -25.26 -3.06 2.99
CA LEU A 47 -25.10 -1.94 3.92
C LEU A 47 -26.25 -0.91 3.85
N LYS A 48 -27.01 -0.85 2.74
CA LYS A 48 -28.25 -0.06 2.71
C LYS A 48 -29.36 -0.66 3.57
N LYS A 49 -29.38 -1.99 3.75
CA LYS A 49 -30.36 -2.71 4.56
C LYS A 49 -29.92 -2.82 6.02
N SER A 50 -28.62 -2.99 6.23
CA SER A 50 -27.97 -3.20 7.53
C SER A 50 -26.81 -2.21 7.70
N PRO A 51 -27.08 -0.90 7.88
CA PRO A 51 -26.03 0.14 7.90
C PRO A 51 -24.99 -0.02 9.00
N GLU A 52 -25.33 -0.70 10.09
CA GLU A 52 -24.48 -1.01 11.25
C GLU A 52 -23.58 -2.25 11.07
N ASN A 53 -23.66 -2.95 9.93
CA ASN A 53 -22.86 -4.15 9.70
C ASN A 53 -21.40 -3.78 9.36
N ASP A 54 -20.56 -3.76 10.39
CA ASP A 54 -19.17 -3.35 10.29
C ASP A 54 -18.27 -4.41 9.65
N GLU A 55 -18.60 -5.71 9.75
CA GLU A 55 -17.92 -6.77 9.00
C GLU A 55 -18.11 -6.57 7.48
N ALA A 56 -19.36 -6.30 7.06
CA ALA A 56 -19.66 -5.98 5.67
C ALA A 56 -18.96 -4.68 5.22
N ARG A 57 -18.94 -3.65 6.06
CA ARG A 57 -18.24 -2.39 5.75
C ARG A 57 -16.74 -2.59 5.61
N PHE A 58 -16.13 -3.36 6.50
CA PHE A 58 -14.72 -3.70 6.42
C PHE A 58 -14.43 -4.48 5.13
N GLY A 59 -15.22 -5.50 4.84
CA GLY A 59 -15.12 -6.25 3.59
C GLY A 59 -15.26 -5.39 2.32
N LEU A 60 -16.15 -4.38 2.32
CA LEU A 60 -16.26 -3.41 1.23
C LEU A 60 -14.98 -2.59 1.07
N GLY A 61 -14.39 -2.11 2.17
CA GLY A 61 -13.14 -1.36 2.15
C GLY A 61 -11.98 -2.17 1.56
N VAL A 62 -11.87 -3.45 1.91
CA VAL A 62 -10.88 -4.37 1.34
C VAL A 62 -11.10 -4.56 -0.17
N ILE A 63 -12.35 -4.76 -0.61
CA ILE A 63 -12.67 -4.88 -2.03
C ILE A 63 -12.31 -3.59 -2.78
N GLN A 64 -12.72 -2.43 -2.28
CA GLN A 64 -12.41 -1.13 -2.90
C GLN A 64 -10.91 -0.88 -3.00
N PHE A 65 -10.13 -1.27 -1.98
CA PHE A 65 -8.68 -1.19 -2.02
C PHE A 65 -8.11 -2.00 -3.19
N PHE A 66 -8.53 -3.26 -3.37
CA PHE A 66 -8.08 -4.06 -4.51
C PHE A 66 -8.59 -3.53 -5.87
N GLN A 67 -9.81 -3.00 -5.93
CA GLN A 67 -10.34 -2.35 -7.14
C GLN A 67 -9.47 -1.17 -7.59
N SER A 68 -8.89 -0.40 -6.66
CA SER A 68 -7.98 0.70 -7.00
C SER A 68 -6.80 0.22 -7.85
N PHE A 69 -6.28 -0.99 -7.58
CA PHE A 69 -5.19 -1.58 -8.36
C PHE A 69 -5.66 -2.23 -9.66
N GLU A 70 -6.86 -2.80 -9.71
CA GLU A 70 -7.46 -3.27 -10.97
C GLU A 70 -7.67 -2.11 -11.95
N HIS A 71 -8.23 -0.98 -11.48
CA HIS A 71 -8.43 0.21 -12.31
C HIS A 71 -7.10 0.83 -12.76
N LEU A 72 -6.13 0.95 -11.86
CA LEU A 72 -4.79 1.44 -12.20
C LEU A 72 -4.14 0.56 -13.26
N GLY A 73 -4.13 -0.75 -13.02
CA GLY A 73 -3.51 -1.73 -13.90
C GLY A 73 -4.19 -1.86 -15.26
N SER A 74 -5.52 -1.89 -15.30
CA SER A 74 -6.31 -1.85 -16.54
C SER A 74 -6.00 -0.59 -17.34
N SER A 75 -6.02 0.59 -16.71
CA SER A 75 -5.78 1.85 -17.41
C SER A 75 -4.36 1.90 -18.00
N LEU A 76 -3.36 1.39 -17.26
CA LEU A 76 -1.99 1.27 -17.75
C LEU A 76 -1.87 0.27 -18.91
N TYR A 77 -2.59 -0.85 -18.84
CA TYR A 77 -2.63 -1.84 -19.92
C TYR A 77 -3.29 -1.29 -21.19
N ASP A 78 -4.43 -0.62 -21.06
CA ASP A 78 -5.17 0.01 -22.17
C ASP A 78 -4.32 1.07 -22.87
N ASN A 79 -3.55 1.85 -22.08
CA ASN A 79 -2.60 2.85 -22.57
C ASN A 79 -1.25 2.26 -23.04
N GLY A 80 -1.10 0.94 -23.05
CA GLY A 80 0.04 0.26 -23.65
C GLY A 80 1.31 0.27 -22.82
N LEU A 81 1.21 0.24 -21.49
CA LEU A 81 2.37 0.03 -20.62
C LEU A 81 3.14 -1.22 -21.08
N ARG A 82 4.45 -1.06 -21.24
CA ARG A 82 5.36 -2.09 -21.72
C ARG A 82 5.67 -3.05 -20.58
N VAL A 83 5.12 -4.26 -20.66
CA VAL A 83 5.33 -5.30 -19.64
C VAL A 83 6.57 -6.16 -19.94
N ARG A 84 7.02 -6.21 -21.20
CA ARG A 84 8.22 -6.95 -21.62
C ARG A 84 9.44 -6.02 -21.68
N GLY A 85 10.47 -6.32 -20.89
CA GLY A 85 11.71 -5.53 -20.80
C GLY A 85 11.87 -4.78 -19.48
N ALA A 86 10.78 -4.22 -18.93
CA ALA A 86 10.76 -3.59 -17.60
C ALA A 86 10.83 -4.60 -16.45
N PHE A 87 10.24 -5.81 -16.63
CA PHE A 87 10.18 -6.86 -15.61
C PHE A 87 11.11 -8.07 -15.86
N GLY A 88 12.06 -7.96 -16.80
CA GLY A 88 12.99 -9.03 -17.14
C GLY A 88 12.34 -10.28 -17.77
N ASN A 89 13.14 -11.32 -18.03
CA ASN A 89 12.65 -12.62 -18.51
C ASN A 89 11.89 -13.35 -17.39
N LEU A 90 10.61 -13.02 -17.24
CA LEU A 90 9.74 -13.70 -16.28
C LEU A 90 9.58 -15.19 -16.64
N PRO A 91 9.65 -16.10 -15.67
CA PRO A 91 9.54 -17.53 -15.92
C PRO A 91 8.11 -17.91 -16.36
N GLY A 92 8.04 -18.69 -17.45
CA GLY A 92 6.88 -19.52 -17.82
C GLY A 92 5.49 -18.86 -17.64
N PRO A 93 4.58 -19.43 -16.82
CA PRO A 93 3.18 -18.99 -16.72
C PRO A 93 2.95 -17.53 -16.33
N LEU A 94 3.90 -16.86 -15.66
CA LEU A 94 3.81 -15.41 -15.37
C LEU A 94 3.82 -14.57 -16.66
N SER A 95 4.52 -15.03 -17.69
CA SER A 95 4.53 -14.36 -19.01
C SER A 95 3.19 -14.47 -19.77
N ASN A 96 2.33 -15.44 -19.40
CA ASN A 96 0.99 -15.60 -19.99
C ASN A 96 -0.06 -14.70 -19.35
N ILE A 97 0.23 -14.20 -18.14
CA ILE A 97 -0.58 -13.19 -17.43
C ILE A 97 -0.14 -11.80 -17.88
N LEU A 98 1.18 -11.59 -17.98
CA LEU A 98 1.79 -10.33 -18.39
C LEU A 98 1.93 -10.25 -19.92
N THR A 99 0.81 -10.36 -20.62
CA THR A 99 0.76 -10.17 -22.07
C THR A 99 0.81 -8.68 -22.42
N GLN A 100 1.54 -8.30 -23.45
CA GLN A 100 1.50 -6.94 -23.98
C GLN A 100 0.13 -6.70 -24.62
N ASN A 101 -0.47 -5.52 -24.41
CA ASN A 101 -1.66 -5.12 -25.14
C ASN A 101 -1.37 -5.12 -26.66
N PRO A 102 -2.09 -5.89 -27.49
CA PRO A 102 -1.82 -6.01 -28.91
C PRO A 102 -2.19 -4.75 -29.71
N ASP A 103 -3.11 -3.94 -29.21
CA ASP A 103 -3.50 -2.67 -29.85
C ASP A 103 -3.83 -1.62 -28.79
N PRO A 104 -2.80 -1.03 -28.15
CA PRO A 104 -3.01 -0.05 -27.09
C PRO A 104 -3.45 1.29 -27.65
N GLU A 105 -4.08 2.09 -26.80
CA GLU A 105 -4.34 3.50 -27.05
C GLU A 105 -3.04 4.31 -27.11
N THR A 106 -3.07 5.47 -27.76
CA THR A 106 -1.96 6.43 -27.68
C THR A 106 -2.12 7.24 -26.40
N VAL A 107 -1.16 7.12 -25.48
CA VAL A 107 -1.23 7.83 -24.20
C VAL A 107 -0.64 9.24 -24.30
N SER A 108 -1.32 10.23 -23.71
CA SER A 108 -0.80 11.58 -23.50
C SER A 108 -0.39 11.81 -22.04
N TYR A 109 0.30 12.93 -21.75
CA TYR A 109 0.58 13.28 -20.35
C TYR A 109 -0.69 13.53 -19.53
N ALA A 110 -1.74 14.06 -20.16
CA ALA A 110 -3.02 14.27 -19.50
C ALA A 110 -3.67 12.93 -19.09
N ASP A 111 -3.55 11.91 -19.93
CA ASP A 111 -4.06 10.57 -19.63
C ASP A 111 -3.31 9.95 -18.45
N VAL A 112 -1.97 10.03 -18.42
CA VAL A 112 -1.19 9.54 -17.26
C VAL A 112 -1.60 10.23 -15.96
N ARG A 113 -1.83 11.55 -15.99
CA ARG A 113 -2.36 12.27 -14.82
C ARG A 113 -3.74 11.77 -14.43
N GLN A 114 -4.61 11.51 -15.39
CA GLN A 114 -5.96 11.00 -15.13
C GLN A 114 -5.93 9.60 -14.51
N ILE A 115 -5.01 8.72 -14.96
CA ILE A 115 -4.80 7.39 -14.37
C ILE A 115 -4.44 7.52 -12.88
N ILE A 116 -3.48 8.40 -12.54
CA ILE A 116 -3.07 8.63 -11.15
C ILE A 116 -4.23 9.24 -10.33
N GLN A 117 -4.97 10.20 -10.92
CA GLN A 117 -6.11 10.83 -10.24
C GLN A 117 -7.23 9.83 -9.93
N THR A 118 -7.55 8.92 -10.85
CA THR A 118 -8.52 7.85 -10.61
C THR A 118 -8.06 6.94 -9.48
N TRP A 119 -6.78 6.53 -9.48
CA TRP A 119 -6.22 5.70 -8.43
C TRP A 119 -6.29 6.36 -7.04
N VAL A 120 -5.95 7.65 -6.92
CA VAL A 120 -6.10 8.42 -5.69
C VAL A 120 -7.56 8.49 -5.23
N ASN A 121 -8.51 8.67 -6.16
CA ASN A 121 -9.93 8.72 -5.82
C ASN A 121 -10.43 7.37 -5.28
N ASP A 122 -10.00 6.27 -5.88
CA ASP A 122 -10.38 4.92 -5.46
C ASP A 122 -9.83 4.58 -4.07
N LEU A 123 -8.55 4.92 -3.82
CA LEU A 123 -7.93 4.77 -2.50
C LEU A 123 -8.62 5.61 -1.43
N ASN A 124 -9.02 6.84 -1.74
CA ASN A 124 -9.77 7.70 -0.81
C ASN A 124 -11.17 7.15 -0.49
N GLU A 125 -11.84 6.51 -1.45
CA GLU A 125 -13.13 5.85 -1.19
C GLU A 125 -12.96 4.60 -0.32
N ALA A 126 -11.90 3.83 -0.52
CA ALA A 126 -11.54 2.69 0.32
C ALA A 126 -11.22 3.14 1.75
N GLU A 127 -10.34 4.12 1.91
CA GLU A 127 -9.98 4.76 3.18
C GLU A 127 -11.23 5.18 3.95
N LYS A 128 -12.10 5.97 3.32
CA LYS A 128 -13.31 6.48 3.96
C LYS A 128 -14.24 5.37 4.44
N THR A 129 -14.30 4.28 3.69
CA THR A 129 -15.11 3.11 4.04
C THR A 129 -14.52 2.37 5.24
N LEU A 130 -13.19 2.18 5.26
CA LEU A 130 -12.45 1.53 6.34
C LEU A 130 -12.50 2.36 7.64
N SER A 131 -12.25 3.66 7.56
CA SER A 131 -12.30 4.60 8.68
C SER A 131 -13.69 4.72 9.30
N ALA A 132 -14.73 4.31 8.57
CA ALA A 132 -16.09 4.27 9.09
C ALA A 132 -16.39 3.02 9.92
N VAL A 133 -15.51 2.01 10.01
CA VAL A 133 -15.64 0.85 10.89
C VAL A 133 -15.47 1.28 12.36
N LYS A 134 -16.44 0.93 13.21
CA LYS A 134 -16.58 1.40 14.60
C LYS A 134 -16.62 0.27 15.63
N ASP A 135 -17.12 -0.90 15.25
CA ASP A 135 -17.17 -2.07 16.11
C ASP A 135 -15.77 -2.48 16.53
N SER A 136 -15.51 -2.49 17.83
CA SER A 136 -14.21 -2.88 18.40
C SER A 136 -13.93 -4.37 18.27
N ASP A 137 -14.99 -5.17 18.11
CA ASP A 137 -14.92 -6.63 18.14
C ASP A 137 -15.12 -7.21 16.73
N VAL A 138 -15.12 -6.35 15.69
CA VAL A 138 -15.25 -6.78 14.29
C VAL A 138 -14.14 -7.76 13.94
N LYS A 139 -14.50 -8.83 13.24
CA LYS A 139 -13.56 -9.79 12.66
C LYS A 139 -13.95 -10.05 11.20
N LEU A 140 -12.96 -10.09 10.33
CA LEU A 140 -13.10 -10.34 8.90
C LEU A 140 -12.13 -11.48 8.51
N PRO A 141 -12.55 -12.75 8.68
CA PRO A 141 -11.75 -13.90 8.24
C PRO A 141 -11.63 -13.90 6.71
N LEU A 142 -10.40 -13.85 6.19
CA LEU A 142 -10.10 -13.95 4.77
C LEU A 142 -8.97 -14.94 4.50
N HIS A 143 -9.18 -15.85 3.54
CA HIS A 143 -8.10 -16.64 2.96
C HIS A 143 -7.30 -15.79 1.97
N VAL A 144 -6.34 -15.01 2.48
CA VAL A 144 -5.59 -14.01 1.70
C VAL A 144 -4.84 -14.64 0.51
N GLY A 145 -4.35 -15.87 0.66
CA GLY A 145 -3.74 -16.60 -0.44
C GLY A 145 -4.68 -16.82 -1.64
N LEU A 146 -5.98 -16.89 -1.40
CA LEU A 146 -7.00 -17.19 -2.41
C LEU A 146 -7.64 -15.94 -3.04
N ILE A 147 -7.38 -14.74 -2.51
CA ILE A 147 -7.88 -13.48 -3.07
C ILE A 147 -7.34 -13.34 -4.49
N LYS A 148 -8.22 -13.06 -5.45
CA LYS A 148 -7.87 -12.89 -6.86
C LYS A 148 -8.07 -11.45 -7.29
N VAL A 149 -7.10 -10.93 -8.04
CA VAL A 149 -7.10 -9.54 -8.55
C VAL A 149 -6.73 -9.56 -10.03
N ASP A 150 -7.52 -8.91 -10.87
CA ASP A 150 -7.22 -8.70 -12.30
C ASP A 150 -6.35 -7.45 -12.49
N LEU A 151 -5.06 -7.60 -12.19
CA LEU A 151 -4.07 -6.53 -12.23
C LEU A 151 -3.91 -5.81 -13.57
N PHE A 152 -4.54 -6.29 -14.65
CA PHE A 152 -4.46 -5.67 -15.98
C PHE A 152 -5.83 -5.55 -16.67
N GLY A 153 -6.94 -5.84 -15.99
CA GLY A 153 -8.27 -5.80 -16.59
C GLY A 153 -8.46 -6.76 -17.77
N THR A 154 -7.70 -7.87 -17.83
CA THR A 154 -7.69 -8.80 -18.97
C THR A 154 -8.69 -9.95 -18.85
N GLY A 155 -9.53 -9.94 -17.82
CA GLY A 155 -10.41 -11.04 -17.43
C GLY A 155 -9.66 -12.23 -16.84
N LYS A 156 -8.42 -12.04 -16.37
CA LYS A 156 -7.55 -13.10 -15.85
C LYS A 156 -7.05 -12.76 -14.45
N PRO A 157 -7.93 -12.81 -13.43
CA PRO A 157 -7.54 -12.46 -12.08
C PRO A 157 -6.57 -13.50 -11.51
N VAL A 158 -5.56 -13.03 -10.79
CA VAL A 158 -4.49 -13.85 -10.22
C VAL A 158 -4.50 -13.79 -8.71
N SER A 159 -4.19 -14.91 -8.04
CA SER A 159 -4.07 -14.97 -6.59
C SER A 159 -2.62 -14.99 -6.12
N ALA A 160 -2.41 -14.60 -4.86
CA ALA A 160 -1.10 -14.73 -4.22
C ALA A 160 -0.65 -16.21 -4.17
N GLU A 161 -1.57 -17.15 -3.93
CA GLU A 161 -1.31 -18.59 -4.00
C GLU A 161 -0.83 -19.02 -5.40
N PHE A 162 -1.47 -18.53 -6.47
CA PHE A 162 -1.01 -18.79 -7.83
C PHE A 162 0.40 -18.24 -8.05
N LEU A 163 0.66 -16.97 -7.69
CA LEU A 163 1.96 -16.32 -7.88
C LEU A 163 3.07 -17.03 -7.10
N LEU A 164 2.80 -17.39 -5.84
CA LEU A 164 3.71 -18.15 -4.99
C LEU A 164 3.89 -19.59 -5.47
N GLY A 165 2.85 -20.23 -6.02
CA GLY A 165 2.94 -21.57 -6.61
C GLY A 165 3.78 -21.62 -7.90
N GLN A 166 3.85 -20.52 -8.66
CA GLN A 166 4.75 -20.42 -9.81
C GLN A 166 6.22 -20.18 -9.44
N MET A 167 6.49 -19.63 -8.26
CA MET A 167 7.83 -19.29 -7.78
C MET A 167 8.32 -20.16 -6.62
N GLY A 168 7.45 -20.99 -6.05
CA GLY A 168 7.64 -21.75 -4.82
C GLY A 168 7.29 -23.24 -4.97
N SER A 169 7.45 -23.98 -3.89
CA SER A 169 7.21 -25.43 -3.82
C SER A 169 5.72 -25.77 -3.65
N PRO A 170 5.27 -26.99 -4.00
CA PRO A 170 3.90 -27.44 -3.75
C PRO A 170 3.44 -27.32 -2.28
N ALA A 171 4.37 -27.39 -1.33
CA ALA A 171 4.09 -27.17 0.08
C ALA A 171 3.72 -25.70 0.39
N GLN A 172 4.34 -24.74 -0.31
CA GLN A 172 4.01 -23.32 -0.18
C GLN A 172 2.64 -23.01 -0.79
N GLN A 173 2.24 -23.74 -1.84
CA GLN A 173 0.90 -23.61 -2.41
C GLN A 173 -0.19 -24.08 -1.43
N GLN A 174 -0.05 -25.28 -0.85
CA GLN A 174 -0.98 -25.77 0.17
C GLN A 174 -1.00 -24.91 1.44
N ALA A 175 0.11 -24.26 1.78
CA ALA A 175 0.17 -23.31 2.88
C ALA A 175 -0.63 -22.03 2.54
N ALA A 176 -0.53 -21.53 1.30
CA ALA A 176 -1.26 -20.35 0.85
C ALA A 176 -2.79 -20.56 0.82
N GLU A 177 -3.27 -21.76 0.43
CA GLU A 177 -4.71 -22.10 0.50
C GLU A 177 -5.25 -22.07 1.94
N LYS A 178 -4.40 -22.36 2.94
CA LYS A 178 -4.74 -22.36 4.37
C LYS A 178 -4.36 -21.06 5.07
N PHE A 179 -3.85 -20.08 4.33
CA PHE A 179 -3.39 -18.81 4.87
C PHE A 179 -4.60 -17.91 5.16
N LEU A 180 -5.32 -18.30 6.21
CA LEU A 180 -6.45 -17.59 6.78
C LEU A 180 -5.91 -16.55 7.75
N ILE A 181 -6.32 -15.31 7.56
CA ILE A 181 -6.12 -14.22 8.51
C ILE A 181 -7.49 -13.80 9.03
N ARG A 182 -7.62 -13.58 10.34
CA ARG A 182 -8.82 -12.98 10.92
C ARG A 182 -8.59 -11.51 11.18
N PHE A 183 -8.82 -10.70 10.16
CA PHE A 183 -8.57 -9.27 10.29
C PHE A 183 -9.50 -8.65 11.33
N ASP A 184 -9.00 -7.74 12.16
CA ASP A 184 -9.75 -7.14 13.27
C ASP A 184 -9.93 -5.62 13.11
N ARG A 185 -10.35 -4.95 14.20
CA ARG A 185 -10.52 -3.50 14.20
C ARG A 185 -9.20 -2.76 13.97
N GLY A 186 -8.09 -3.23 14.52
CA GLY A 186 -6.78 -2.64 14.27
C GLY A 186 -6.38 -2.76 12.80
N ASP A 187 -6.69 -3.87 12.15
CA ASP A 187 -6.41 -4.09 10.73
C ASP A 187 -7.21 -3.17 9.78
N ALA A 188 -8.41 -2.77 10.18
CA ALA A 188 -9.17 -1.76 9.45
C ALA A 188 -8.46 -0.39 9.47
N ASP A 189 -7.90 0.01 10.62
CA ASP A 189 -7.09 1.23 10.73
C ASP A 189 -5.78 1.09 9.97
N TRP A 190 -5.11 -0.05 10.05
CA TRP A 190 -3.91 -0.35 9.28
C TRP A 190 -4.14 -0.12 7.79
N LEU A 191 -5.17 -0.75 7.21
CA LEU A 191 -5.45 -0.61 5.78
C LEU A 191 -5.87 0.82 5.40
N ALA A 192 -6.59 1.54 6.27
CA ALA A 192 -6.92 2.95 6.06
C ALA A 192 -5.68 3.85 6.10
N GLY A 193 -4.74 3.59 7.01
CA GLY A 193 -3.43 4.26 7.06
C GLY A 193 -2.60 4.02 5.80
N TYR A 194 -2.63 2.80 5.27
CA TYR A 194 -2.03 2.44 3.99
C TYR A 194 -2.63 3.18 2.80
N CYS A 195 -3.97 3.29 2.74
CA CYS A 195 -4.64 4.07 1.70
C CYS A 195 -4.15 5.53 1.72
N ASN A 196 -4.11 6.14 2.90
CA ASN A 196 -3.59 7.49 3.09
C ASN A 196 -2.12 7.63 2.64
N PHE A 197 -1.25 6.68 3.01
CA PHE A 197 0.14 6.70 2.55
C PHE A 197 0.26 6.71 1.02
N LEU A 198 -0.51 5.86 0.33
CA LEU A 198 -0.52 5.80 -1.13
C LEU A 198 -1.14 7.06 -1.76
N CYS A 199 -2.22 7.59 -1.20
CA CYS A 199 -2.80 8.86 -1.61
C CYS A 199 -1.79 10.01 -1.52
N ALA A 200 -0.99 10.08 -0.45
CA ALA A 200 0.05 11.10 -0.32
C ALA A 200 1.05 11.07 -1.49
N TRP A 201 1.49 9.89 -1.92
CA TRP A 201 2.36 9.75 -3.08
C TRP A 201 1.65 10.12 -4.39
N GLY A 202 0.40 9.71 -4.57
CA GLY A 202 -0.40 10.10 -5.72
C GLY A 202 -0.58 11.62 -5.83
N GLU A 203 -0.85 12.30 -4.72
CA GLU A 203 -0.95 13.76 -4.66
C GLU A 203 0.37 14.45 -4.97
N VAL A 204 1.52 13.94 -4.51
CA VAL A 204 2.85 14.47 -4.89
C VAL A 204 3.09 14.30 -6.39
N LEU A 205 2.77 13.14 -6.97
CA LEU A 205 2.90 12.90 -8.42
C LEU A 205 2.01 13.81 -9.25
N LEU A 206 0.82 14.16 -8.74
CA LEU A 206 -0.09 15.11 -9.39
C LEU A 206 0.33 16.57 -9.16
N ALA A 207 1.02 16.89 -8.06
CA ALA A 207 1.49 18.24 -7.76
C ALA A 207 2.55 18.74 -8.75
N VAL A 208 3.37 17.83 -9.28
CA VAL A 208 4.49 18.16 -10.18
C VAL A 208 4.06 18.32 -11.64
N ASP A 209 4.80 19.14 -12.38
CA ASP A 209 4.76 19.18 -13.85
C ASP A 209 5.73 18.15 -14.43
N GLY A 210 5.17 17.05 -14.90
CA GLY A 210 5.90 15.97 -15.56
C GLY A 210 5.83 16.02 -17.08
N GLN A 211 5.26 17.07 -17.70
CA GLN A 211 5.01 17.12 -19.14
C GLN A 211 6.30 16.93 -19.96
N GLU A 212 7.39 17.61 -19.59
CA GLU A 212 8.63 17.51 -20.36
C GLU A 212 9.30 16.15 -20.20
N MET A 213 9.28 15.60 -18.98
CA MET A 213 9.74 14.23 -18.73
C MET A 213 8.93 13.23 -19.56
N PHE A 214 7.60 13.38 -19.60
CA PHE A 214 6.73 12.56 -20.41
C PHE A 214 7.09 12.67 -21.91
N ASN A 215 7.14 13.89 -22.45
CA ASN A 215 7.48 14.14 -23.86
C ASN A 215 8.80 13.45 -24.26
N CYS A 216 9.81 13.54 -23.41
CA CYS A 216 11.15 13.05 -23.71
C CYS A 216 11.35 11.56 -23.45
N THR A 217 10.52 10.90 -22.62
CA THR A 217 10.86 9.57 -22.08
C THR A 217 9.71 8.58 -21.97
N ALA A 218 8.47 8.99 -22.19
CA ALA A 218 7.32 8.09 -22.04
C ALA A 218 7.38 6.89 -23.00
N HIS A 219 8.06 7.02 -24.14
CA HIS A 219 8.27 5.92 -25.11
C HIS A 219 9.07 4.74 -24.53
N LEU A 220 9.82 4.95 -23.44
CA LEU A 220 10.49 3.88 -22.71
C LEU A 220 9.50 2.97 -21.97
N PHE A 221 8.35 3.52 -21.58
CA PHE A 221 7.37 2.85 -20.72
C PHE A 221 6.10 2.46 -21.47
N PHE A 222 5.72 3.19 -22.52
CA PHE A 222 4.46 2.96 -23.25
C PHE A 222 4.71 2.66 -24.73
N GLU A 223 3.86 1.83 -25.31
CA GLU A 223 3.97 1.41 -26.72
C GLU A 223 3.69 2.54 -27.71
N LYS A 224 2.67 3.37 -27.45
CA LYS A 224 2.25 4.52 -28.26
C LYS A 224 2.12 5.73 -27.35
N VAL A 225 2.84 6.83 -27.64
CA VAL A 225 2.79 8.06 -26.84
C VAL A 225 2.56 9.28 -27.72
N GLU A 226 1.80 10.25 -27.21
CA GLU A 226 1.68 11.57 -27.80
C GLU A 226 2.90 12.41 -27.38
N THR A 227 3.89 12.52 -28.27
CA THR A 227 5.10 13.30 -28.04
C THR A 227 5.41 14.21 -29.23
N PRO A 228 5.96 15.42 -29.01
CA PRO A 228 6.50 16.24 -30.10
C PRO A 228 7.73 15.61 -30.76
N TYR A 229 8.37 14.61 -30.13
CA TYR A 229 9.62 14.00 -30.58
C TYR A 229 9.39 12.62 -31.22
N LEU A 230 8.72 12.59 -32.39
CA LEU A 230 8.31 11.35 -33.05
C LEU A 230 9.47 10.37 -33.34
N PHE A 231 10.70 10.86 -33.49
CA PHE A 231 11.88 10.02 -33.72
C PHE A 231 12.19 9.09 -32.53
N LEU A 232 11.72 9.39 -31.31
CA LEU A 232 11.88 8.53 -30.14
C LEU A 232 11.12 7.19 -30.26
N MET A 233 10.17 7.12 -31.19
CA MET A 233 9.41 5.91 -31.47
C MET A 233 10.13 4.98 -32.47
N GLU A 234 11.22 5.44 -33.07
CA GLU A 234 12.02 4.67 -34.02
C GLU A 234 13.03 3.74 -33.29
N GLY A 235 13.25 2.53 -33.82
CA GLY A 235 14.28 1.62 -33.30
C GLY A 235 13.85 0.71 -32.14
N SER A 236 14.83 -0.01 -31.56
CA SER A 236 14.59 -0.91 -30.42
C SER A 236 14.38 -0.11 -29.15
N ARG A 237 13.31 -0.42 -28.41
CA ARG A 237 12.99 0.15 -27.10
C ARG A 237 13.08 -0.94 -26.01
N ASN A 238 14.02 -1.87 -26.16
CA ASN A 238 14.20 -3.01 -25.25
C ASN A 238 15.29 -2.69 -24.22
N LEU A 239 14.89 -2.55 -22.95
CA LEU A 239 15.83 -2.24 -21.86
C LEU A 239 16.96 -3.27 -21.70
N ASN A 240 16.77 -4.50 -22.18
CA ASN A 240 17.82 -5.53 -22.15
C ASN A 240 19.01 -5.22 -23.07
N ASP A 241 18.85 -4.31 -24.04
CA ASP A 241 19.88 -3.90 -24.98
C ASP A 241 20.94 -2.97 -24.33
N LEU A 242 20.72 -2.52 -23.08
CA LEU A 242 21.73 -1.79 -22.29
C LEU A 242 23.09 -2.49 -22.22
N ARG A 243 23.10 -3.82 -22.26
CA ARG A 243 24.32 -4.64 -22.22
C ARG A 243 25.20 -4.49 -23.47
N ARG A 244 24.71 -3.85 -24.54
CA ARG A 244 25.37 -3.74 -25.85
C ARG A 244 25.86 -2.33 -26.21
N PHE A 245 25.93 -1.40 -25.26
CA PHE A 245 26.24 0.03 -25.53
C PHE A 245 25.30 0.66 -26.57
N ASP A 246 24.00 0.44 -26.42
CA ASP A 246 22.96 1.07 -27.24
C ASP A 246 22.90 2.58 -26.94
N ARG A 247 23.42 3.41 -27.85
CA ARG A 247 23.54 4.86 -27.66
C ARG A 247 22.17 5.55 -27.47
N PRO A 248 21.17 5.35 -28.35
CA PRO A 248 19.81 5.85 -28.15
C PRO A 248 19.24 5.54 -26.75
N LEU A 249 19.28 4.28 -26.33
CA LEU A 249 18.72 3.89 -25.04
C LEU A 249 19.46 4.52 -23.85
N ILE A 250 20.80 4.59 -23.92
CA ILE A 250 21.60 5.27 -22.90
C ILE A 250 21.24 6.76 -22.84
N SER A 251 21.07 7.44 -23.99
CA SER A 251 20.65 8.85 -24.00
C SER A 251 19.26 9.04 -23.41
N ASP A 252 18.31 8.15 -23.67
CA ASP A 252 16.96 8.25 -23.13
C ASP A 252 16.93 8.08 -21.59
N ILE A 253 17.72 7.16 -21.05
CA ILE A 253 17.86 6.98 -19.60
C ILE A 253 18.52 8.20 -18.96
N LEU A 254 19.55 8.77 -19.61
CA LEU A 254 20.17 10.00 -19.15
C LEU A 254 19.18 11.17 -19.17
N ALA A 255 18.35 11.27 -20.21
CA ALA A 255 17.27 12.27 -20.26
C ALA A 255 16.26 12.06 -19.14
N PHE A 256 15.81 10.83 -18.89
CA PHE A 256 14.90 10.49 -17.79
C PHE A 256 15.44 10.93 -16.43
N ILE A 257 16.70 10.61 -16.13
CA ILE A 257 17.35 11.01 -14.88
C ILE A 257 17.56 12.53 -14.83
N HIS A 258 17.97 13.15 -15.94
CA HIS A 258 18.23 14.58 -16.02
C HIS A 258 16.97 15.42 -15.78
N LEU A 259 15.81 14.89 -16.19
CA LEU A 259 14.50 15.53 -16.05
C LEU A 259 13.82 15.25 -14.70
N TRP A 260 14.52 14.66 -13.72
CA TRP A 260 14.07 14.61 -12.32
C TRP A 260 14.25 15.99 -11.64
N ARG A 261 13.65 16.99 -12.27
CA ARG A 261 13.60 18.40 -11.88
C ARG A 261 12.17 18.85 -12.06
N PHE A 262 11.41 18.67 -11.01
CA PHE A 262 9.97 18.74 -11.07
C PHE A 262 9.51 20.12 -10.61
N GLU A 263 9.21 20.99 -11.56
CA GLU A 263 8.44 22.20 -11.28
C GLU A 263 7.05 21.82 -10.74
N LEU A 264 6.41 22.72 -10.00
CA LEU A 264 5.08 22.47 -9.45
C LEU A 264 4.00 22.99 -10.38
N LYS A 265 3.07 22.11 -10.75
CA LYS A 265 1.87 22.43 -11.53
C LYS A 265 0.68 22.71 -10.64
N GLU A 266 0.50 21.92 -9.59
CA GLU A 266 -0.62 21.99 -8.66
C GLU A 266 -0.10 21.98 -7.21
N PRO A 267 0.58 23.06 -6.76
CA PRO A 267 1.28 23.08 -5.47
C PRO A 267 0.37 22.86 -4.25
N ASP A 268 -0.93 23.18 -4.34
CA ASP A 268 -1.86 22.95 -3.23
C ASP A 268 -2.05 21.46 -2.90
N ARG A 269 -1.80 20.55 -3.86
CA ARG A 269 -1.81 19.11 -3.62
C ARG A 269 -0.76 18.66 -2.62
N MET A 270 0.35 19.39 -2.48
CA MET A 270 1.35 19.09 -1.44
C MET A 270 0.76 19.23 -0.03
N LYS A 271 -0.19 20.14 0.18
CA LYS A 271 -0.89 20.25 1.48
C LYS A 271 -1.85 19.08 1.71
N VAL A 272 -2.48 18.60 0.63
CA VAL A 272 -3.35 17.40 0.69
C VAL A 272 -2.51 16.16 0.99
N ALA A 273 -1.34 16.02 0.33
CA ALA A 273 -0.38 14.96 0.63
C ALA A 273 0.08 14.98 2.10
N LEU A 274 0.34 16.17 2.66
CA LEU A 274 0.66 16.30 4.08
C LEU A 274 -0.50 15.86 4.98
N SER A 275 -1.74 16.23 4.65
CA SER A 275 -2.93 15.76 5.41
C SER A 275 -3.00 14.25 5.42
N HIS A 276 -2.84 13.60 4.26
CA HIS A 276 -2.81 12.15 4.16
C HIS A 276 -1.68 11.53 5.01
N LEU A 277 -0.48 12.12 5.05
CA LEU A 277 0.59 11.62 5.92
C LEU A 277 0.27 11.80 7.41
N GLU A 278 -0.39 12.89 7.79
CA GLU A 278 -0.86 13.14 9.16
C GLU A 278 -1.98 12.16 9.55
N ASP A 279 -2.88 11.83 8.63
CA ASP A 279 -3.97 10.86 8.84
C ASP A 279 -3.43 9.42 8.91
N MET A 280 -2.48 9.05 8.05
CA MET A 280 -1.76 7.78 8.15
C MET A 280 -1.13 7.58 9.53
N GLN A 281 -0.44 8.61 10.05
CA GLN A 281 0.17 8.54 11.38
C GLN A 281 -0.89 8.37 12.49
N GLN A 282 -2.07 8.99 12.35
CA GLN A 282 -3.16 8.84 13.30
C GLN A 282 -3.76 7.42 13.26
N HIS A 283 -3.97 6.87 12.07
CA HIS A 283 -4.40 5.49 11.89
C HIS A 283 -3.40 4.50 12.48
N ALA A 284 -2.10 4.69 12.23
CA ALA A 284 -1.05 3.88 12.83
C ALA A 284 -1.10 3.89 14.37
N LYS A 285 -1.40 5.04 14.99
CA LYS A 285 -1.59 5.10 16.46
C LYS A 285 -2.89 4.42 16.91
N SER A 286 -3.94 4.51 16.11
CA SER A 286 -5.24 3.91 16.40
C SER A 286 -5.18 2.37 16.31
N MET A 287 -4.57 1.81 15.25
CA MET A 287 -4.39 0.36 15.11
C MET A 287 -3.67 -0.25 16.31
N TRP A 288 -2.56 0.36 16.78
CA TRP A 288 -1.80 -0.17 17.91
C TRP A 288 -2.57 -0.07 19.23
N LYS A 289 -3.46 0.91 19.37
CA LYS A 289 -4.38 0.98 20.51
C LYS A 289 -5.35 -0.20 20.49
N HIS A 290 -5.82 -0.61 19.31
CA HIS A 290 -6.71 -1.76 19.15
C HIS A 290 -5.96 -3.08 19.42
N TYR A 291 -4.83 -3.32 18.74
CA TYR A 291 -4.04 -4.54 18.96
C TYR A 291 -3.61 -4.74 20.41
N LEU A 292 -3.19 -3.67 21.10
CA LEU A 292 -2.79 -3.78 22.52
C LEU A 292 -3.97 -4.01 23.48
N ALA A 293 -5.21 -3.77 23.04
CA ALA A 293 -6.41 -4.05 23.83
C ALA A 293 -6.95 -5.47 23.59
N GLU A 294 -6.55 -6.10 22.49
CA GLU A 294 -7.01 -7.44 22.12
C GLU A 294 -6.46 -8.53 23.02
N THR A 295 -7.27 -9.58 23.18
CA THR A 295 -6.98 -10.71 24.07
C THR A 295 -7.16 -12.06 23.41
N ASP A 296 -7.79 -12.11 22.25
CA ASP A 296 -7.85 -13.30 21.41
C ASP A 296 -6.49 -13.55 20.74
N ASN A 297 -6.32 -14.69 20.09
CA ASN A 297 -5.09 -15.06 19.40
C ASN A 297 -5.46 -15.96 18.22
N GLU A 298 -6.17 -15.39 17.25
CA GLU A 298 -6.95 -16.12 16.27
C GLU A 298 -6.51 -15.88 14.82
N ASN A 299 -5.26 -16.18 14.50
CA ASN A 299 -4.66 -15.97 13.17
C ASN A 299 -4.50 -14.48 12.85
N GLU A 300 -3.79 -13.77 13.74
CA GLU A 300 -3.57 -12.33 13.62
C GLU A 300 -2.74 -11.97 12.40
N TRP A 301 -3.13 -10.89 11.72
CA TRP A 301 -2.29 -10.26 10.71
C TRP A 301 -1.03 -9.70 11.35
N ILE A 302 -1.21 -8.81 12.34
CA ILE A 302 -0.15 -8.23 13.17
C ILE A 302 -0.45 -8.58 14.62
N PRO A 303 0.33 -9.49 15.24
CA PRO A 303 0.08 -9.86 16.62
C PRO A 303 0.59 -8.77 17.58
N ASN A 304 -0.13 -8.58 18.68
CA ASN A 304 0.40 -7.92 19.86
C ASN A 304 1.45 -8.80 20.57
N PRO A 305 2.16 -8.29 21.60
CA PRO A 305 3.24 -9.04 22.23
C PRO A 305 2.86 -10.31 23.01
N GLN A 306 1.56 -10.57 23.18
CA GLN A 306 1.02 -11.77 23.83
C GLN A 306 0.40 -12.75 22.83
N GLN A 307 0.33 -12.38 21.55
CA GLN A 307 -0.29 -13.14 20.46
C GLN A 307 0.76 -13.76 19.52
N THR A 308 0.29 -14.64 18.64
CA THR A 308 1.07 -15.22 17.56
C THR A 308 0.39 -14.90 16.23
N GLY A 309 1.09 -14.23 15.33
CA GLY A 309 0.58 -13.89 14.00
C GLY A 309 0.81 -15.01 12.99
N VAL A 310 0.05 -14.99 11.90
CA VAL A 310 0.14 -15.99 10.81
C VAL A 310 1.49 -16.00 10.08
N LEU A 311 2.23 -14.89 10.13
CA LEU A 311 3.56 -14.78 9.55
C LEU A 311 4.64 -15.40 10.45
N GLU A 312 4.30 -15.83 11.66
CA GLU A 312 5.23 -16.33 12.69
C GLU A 312 6.36 -15.33 13.02
N ILE A 313 6.12 -14.05 12.73
CA ILE A 313 7.01 -12.95 13.07
C ILE A 313 6.68 -12.50 14.50
N GLU A 314 7.53 -12.91 15.45
CA GLU A 314 7.39 -12.48 16.86
C GLU A 314 7.41 -10.94 16.97
N VAL A 315 6.41 -10.38 17.67
CA VAL A 315 6.33 -8.98 18.04
C VAL A 315 6.56 -8.87 19.54
N THR A 316 7.54 -8.09 19.98
CA THR A 316 7.84 -7.92 21.42
C THR A 316 7.32 -6.59 21.94
N GLN A 317 7.14 -6.46 23.26
CA GLN A 317 6.76 -5.18 23.86
C GLN A 317 7.78 -4.07 23.53
N GLU A 318 9.07 -4.40 23.50
CA GLU A 318 10.12 -3.45 23.12
C GLU A 318 9.95 -2.95 21.67
N MET A 319 9.53 -3.83 20.75
CA MET A 319 9.23 -3.44 19.37
C MET A 319 8.07 -2.46 19.31
N VAL A 320 6.98 -2.75 20.01
CA VAL A 320 5.81 -1.86 20.06
C VAL A 320 6.16 -0.51 20.69
N ASP A 321 6.82 -0.50 21.85
CA ASP A 321 7.21 0.73 22.54
C ASP A 321 8.17 1.59 21.69
N THR A 322 9.06 0.94 20.93
CA THR A 322 9.97 1.63 20.03
C THR A 322 9.22 2.20 18.83
N TRP A 323 8.30 1.43 18.26
CA TRP A 323 7.48 1.88 17.14
C TRP A 323 6.54 3.04 17.50
N LEU A 324 5.88 2.98 18.66
CA LEU A 324 5.04 4.08 19.13
C LEU A 324 5.84 5.37 19.35
N ALA A 325 7.07 5.27 19.86
CA ALA A 325 7.97 6.42 19.97
C ALA A 325 8.34 6.99 18.58
N VAL A 326 8.56 6.12 17.60
CA VAL A 326 8.78 6.48 16.19
C VAL A 326 7.54 7.20 15.61
N LEU A 327 6.33 6.69 15.85
CA LEU A 327 5.09 7.34 15.40
C LEU A 327 4.90 8.73 16.03
N ASP A 328 5.18 8.88 17.33
CA ASP A 328 5.12 10.17 18.01
C ASP A 328 6.12 11.18 17.44
N GLU A 329 7.37 10.78 17.22
CA GLU A 329 8.38 11.61 16.57
C GLU A 329 7.97 12.00 15.13
N THR A 330 7.42 11.07 14.36
CA THR A 330 6.91 11.33 13.00
C THR A 330 5.83 12.40 13.02
N GLY A 331 4.88 12.30 13.95
CA GLY A 331 3.84 13.31 14.12
C GLY A 331 4.40 14.70 14.44
N LEU A 332 5.44 14.79 15.28
CA LEU A 332 6.11 16.06 15.58
C LEU A 332 6.83 16.66 14.36
N VAL A 333 7.41 15.81 13.50
CA VAL A 333 8.07 16.25 12.26
C VAL A 333 7.06 16.74 11.22
N LEU A 334 5.96 16.01 10.99
CA LEU A 334 4.89 16.42 10.07
C LEU A 334 4.20 17.73 10.51
N GLN A 335 4.07 17.93 11.82
CA GLN A 335 3.56 19.18 12.41
C GLN A 335 4.59 20.32 12.40
N GLY A 336 5.83 20.09 11.96
CA GLY A 336 6.90 21.09 11.94
C GLY A 336 7.39 21.52 13.33
N LYS A 337 7.06 20.75 14.37
CA LYS A 337 7.49 20.99 15.76
C LYS A 337 8.90 20.50 16.04
N LYS A 338 9.34 19.47 15.30
CA LYS A 338 10.72 19.01 15.25
C LYS A 338 11.22 19.00 13.81
N LEU A 339 12.52 19.20 13.65
CA LEU A 339 13.18 19.33 12.36
C LEU A 339 13.92 18.04 12.01
N ILE A 340 13.91 17.66 10.72
CA ILE A 340 14.77 16.59 10.22
C ILE A 340 16.22 17.10 10.28
N PRO A 341 17.17 16.33 10.83
CA PRO A 341 18.56 16.77 10.89
C PRO A 341 19.13 17.02 9.51
N PHE A 342 19.79 18.16 9.37
CA PHE A 342 20.48 18.48 8.13
C PHE A 342 21.90 17.91 8.17
N TRP A 343 22.22 17.05 7.20
CA TRP A 343 23.48 16.31 7.16
C TRP A 343 24.68 17.13 6.66
N ARG A 344 24.47 18.38 6.25
CA ARG A 344 25.54 19.29 5.82
C ARG A 344 25.66 20.49 6.74
N GLY A 345 26.90 20.87 7.05
CA GLY A 345 27.20 21.97 7.97
C GLY A 345 27.43 21.50 9.39
N THR A 346 27.39 22.42 10.34
CA THR A 346 27.67 22.13 11.74
C THR A 346 26.52 21.31 12.36
N PRO A 347 26.79 20.11 12.90
CA PRO A 347 25.76 19.28 13.52
C PRO A 347 24.99 20.03 14.62
N GLY A 348 23.67 19.85 14.67
CA GLY A 348 22.81 20.40 15.72
C GLY A 348 22.52 21.90 15.62
N THR A 349 23.04 22.63 14.62
CA THR A 349 22.78 24.07 14.49
C THR A 349 21.53 24.40 13.67
N GLN A 350 21.10 23.49 12.78
CA GLN A 350 19.94 23.67 11.93
C GLN A 350 19.37 22.31 11.50
N GLY A 351 18.09 22.29 11.17
CA GLY A 351 17.40 21.15 10.59
C GLY A 351 16.42 21.59 9.50
N VAL A 352 15.92 20.63 8.73
CA VAL A 352 14.93 20.81 7.68
C VAL A 352 13.54 20.74 8.29
N ASN A 353 12.74 21.79 8.10
CA ASN A 353 11.32 21.80 8.46
C ASN A 353 10.51 21.05 7.38
N LEU A 354 10.20 19.77 7.63
CA LEU A 354 9.46 18.94 6.67
C LEU A 354 8.08 19.53 6.35
N ARG A 355 7.37 20.08 7.34
CA ARG A 355 6.06 20.71 7.12
C ARG A 355 6.13 21.78 6.04
N ARG A 356 7.15 22.63 6.08
CA ARG A 356 7.33 23.70 5.08
C ARG A 356 7.62 23.17 3.67
N VAL A 357 8.21 21.99 3.54
CA VAL A 357 8.36 21.32 2.22
C VAL A 357 7.00 21.10 1.56
N PHE A 358 5.96 20.81 2.35
CA PHE A 358 4.60 20.59 1.84
C PHE A 358 3.73 21.86 1.84
N THR A 359 3.90 22.77 2.80
CA THR A 359 3.06 23.98 2.91
C THR A 359 3.57 25.17 2.09
N GLU A 360 4.87 25.20 1.79
CA GLU A 360 5.54 26.20 0.97
C GLU A 360 6.35 25.50 -0.15
N PRO A 361 5.73 24.62 -0.95
CA PRO A 361 6.47 23.73 -1.82
C PRO A 361 7.18 24.52 -2.92
N ARG A 362 8.35 24.02 -3.30
CA ARG A 362 9.19 24.52 -4.40
C ARG A 362 9.49 23.38 -5.35
N GLU A 363 10.23 23.66 -6.41
CA GLU A 363 10.76 22.63 -7.32
C GLU A 363 11.34 21.43 -6.54
N ILE A 364 10.94 20.23 -6.95
CA ILE A 364 11.40 18.98 -6.37
C ILE A 364 12.51 18.44 -7.27
N ASP A 365 13.75 18.55 -6.83
CA ASP A 365 14.92 17.92 -7.46
C ASP A 365 15.55 16.96 -6.43
N PRO A 366 15.35 15.63 -6.56
CA PRO A 366 15.90 14.65 -5.63
C PRO A 366 17.43 14.69 -5.52
N PHE A 367 18.14 15.06 -6.60
CA PHE A 367 19.60 15.15 -6.59
C PHE A 367 20.09 16.36 -5.81
N LEU A 368 19.42 17.51 -5.95
CA LEU A 368 19.71 18.69 -5.15
C LEU A 368 19.20 18.57 -3.72
N TRP A 369 18.17 17.75 -3.48
CA TRP A 369 17.76 17.36 -2.14
C TRP A 369 18.83 16.51 -1.47
N PHE A 370 19.34 15.46 -2.12
CA PHE A 370 20.44 14.64 -1.61
C PHE A 370 21.75 15.43 -1.46
N GLN A 371 22.05 16.31 -2.42
CA GLN A 371 23.17 17.21 -2.33
C GLN A 371 22.96 18.26 -1.23
N GLY A 372 21.73 18.67 -0.92
CA GLY A 372 21.37 19.51 0.21
C GLY A 372 21.01 20.96 -0.12
N THR A 373 21.28 21.48 -1.33
CA THR A 373 20.93 22.87 -1.67
C THR A 373 19.43 23.07 -1.82
N ALA A 374 18.67 22.07 -2.25
CA ALA A 374 17.20 22.18 -2.32
C ALA A 374 16.56 22.27 -0.92
N ALA A 375 17.25 21.80 0.13
CA ALA A 375 16.78 21.92 1.50
C ALA A 375 16.93 23.34 2.07
N ALA A 376 17.78 24.19 1.47
CA ALA A 376 18.18 25.49 2.01
C ALA A 376 17.00 26.41 2.41
N PRO A 377 15.90 26.52 1.63
CA PRO A 377 14.76 27.35 2.01
C PRO A 377 13.99 26.89 3.26
N TYR A 378 14.19 25.63 3.64
CA TYR A 378 13.50 24.95 4.74
C TYR A 378 14.41 24.74 5.95
N LEU A 379 15.64 25.26 5.93
CA LEU A 379 16.56 25.19 7.06
C LEU A 379 16.16 26.16 8.15
N GLU A 380 16.03 25.65 9.36
CA GLU A 380 15.61 26.40 10.55
C GLU A 380 16.43 26.00 11.77
N LYS A 381 16.48 26.91 12.76
CA LYS A 381 16.95 26.57 14.09
C LYS A 381 15.78 26.06 14.91
N GLY A 382 15.95 24.93 15.58
CA GLY A 382 14.91 24.34 16.40
C GLY A 382 15.33 22.98 16.93
N THR A 383 14.38 22.32 17.61
CA THR A 383 14.58 20.97 18.12
C THR A 383 14.69 19.99 16.95
N ILE A 384 15.81 19.29 16.85
CA ILE A 384 15.98 18.20 15.88
C ILE A 384 15.21 16.98 16.38
N THR A 385 14.59 16.22 15.47
CA THR A 385 13.95 14.95 15.84
C THR A 385 14.94 13.96 16.44
N ASP A 386 14.46 13.20 17.41
CA ASP A 386 15.25 12.17 18.05
C ASP A 386 15.55 11.01 17.10
N PHE A 387 14.83 10.89 15.97
CA PHE A 387 15.06 9.90 14.92
C PHE A 387 16.51 9.75 14.49
N ALA A 388 17.28 10.83 14.46
CA ALA A 388 18.68 10.76 14.02
C ALA A 388 19.71 10.82 15.13
N THR A 389 19.26 10.68 16.39
CA THR A 389 20.17 10.52 17.50
C THR A 389 20.81 9.13 17.44
N PRO A 390 22.10 8.99 17.80
CA PRO A 390 22.74 7.68 17.95
C PRO A 390 21.98 6.76 18.90
N GLU A 391 21.33 7.31 19.92
CA GLU A 391 20.54 6.59 20.91
C GLU A 391 19.30 5.96 20.28
N MET A 392 18.49 6.74 19.54
CA MET A 392 17.30 6.23 18.85
C MET A 392 17.67 5.26 17.74
N TRP A 393 18.70 5.56 16.93
CA TRP A 393 19.18 4.63 15.91
C TRP A 393 19.71 3.32 16.51
N GLY A 394 20.42 3.42 17.64
CA GLY A 394 20.87 2.26 18.41
C GLY A 394 19.69 1.42 18.88
N ARG A 395 18.65 2.05 19.43
CA ARG A 395 17.41 1.39 19.83
C ARG A 395 16.73 0.71 18.64
N ILE A 396 16.43 1.45 17.56
CA ILE A 396 15.81 0.92 16.34
C ILE A 396 16.59 -0.27 15.79
N ASN A 397 17.92 -0.16 15.68
CA ASN A 397 18.74 -1.25 15.15
C ASN A 397 18.81 -2.46 16.08
N ASN A 398 18.84 -2.25 17.40
CA ASN A 398 18.80 -3.35 18.37
C ASN A 398 17.46 -4.09 18.33
N THR A 399 16.37 -3.34 18.19
CA THR A 399 15.00 -3.86 18.23
C THR A 399 14.58 -4.49 16.88
N PHE A 400 14.93 -3.87 15.74
CA PHE A 400 14.48 -4.29 14.40
C PHE A 400 15.60 -4.76 13.45
N GLY A 401 16.88 -4.51 13.77
CA GLY A 401 17.99 -4.65 12.82
C GLY A 401 18.20 -6.06 12.25
N ARG A 402 17.75 -7.11 12.96
CA ARG A 402 17.76 -8.50 12.43
C ARG A 402 16.75 -8.71 11.30
N ARG A 403 15.67 -7.92 11.24
CA ARG A 403 14.54 -8.07 10.31
C ARG A 403 14.38 -6.91 9.32
N ASN A 404 15.37 -6.01 9.25
CA ASN A 404 15.33 -4.76 8.48
C ASN A 404 14.19 -3.83 8.92
N PHE A 405 14.58 -2.70 9.53
CA PHE A 405 13.63 -1.70 10.03
C PHE A 405 12.61 -1.26 8.98
N PHE A 406 13.01 -1.02 7.73
CA PHE A 406 12.09 -0.53 6.71
C PHE A 406 11.05 -1.57 6.28
N THR A 407 11.41 -2.85 6.30
CA THR A 407 10.45 -3.93 6.03
C THR A 407 9.42 -4.04 7.15
N MET A 408 9.87 -3.96 8.40
CA MET A 408 8.97 -3.97 9.56
C MET A 408 8.14 -2.70 9.63
N ALA A 409 8.71 -1.54 9.31
CA ALA A 409 8.02 -0.26 9.27
C ALA A 409 6.96 -0.18 8.18
N PHE A 410 7.06 -0.96 7.10
CA PHE A 410 5.95 -1.15 6.20
C PHE A 410 4.85 -1.91 6.95
N TRP A 411 5.12 -3.13 7.40
CA TRP A 411 4.12 -3.98 8.05
C TRP A 411 3.46 -3.36 9.31
N PHE A 412 4.18 -2.58 10.13
CA PHE A 412 3.71 -2.01 11.41
C PHE A 412 2.89 -0.71 11.31
N ASN A 413 2.74 -0.14 10.11
CA ASN A 413 2.25 1.22 9.91
C ASN A 413 0.87 1.27 9.29
#